data_AF-A0A2M8E3D8-F1
#
_entry.id   AF-A0A2M8E3D8-F1
#
_cell.length_a   1.000
_cell.length_b   1.000
_cell.length_c   1.000
_cell.angle_alpha   90.00
_cell.angle_beta   90.00
_cell.angle_gamma   90.00
#
_symmetry.space_group_name_H-M   'P 1'
#
loop_
_entity.id
_entity.type
_entity.pdbx_description
1 polymer ?
#
loop_
_entity_poly.entity_id
_entity_poly.type
_entity_poly.pdbx_seq_one_letter_code
_entity_poly.pdbx_strand_id
1 'polypeptide(L)'
;MKDSIVIVSAARTPLGSFQGDFASLAAHDLGGVAIKEALARAMQGSSLTAAMVDELIFGNCLMAGQGQAPARQAGFKGGLPKSTGAVTLSKMCGSAMRATM
;
A
#
# COMPACT_ATOMS: atom_id res chain seq x y z
N MET A 1 -2.06 -23.06 -18.54
CA MET A 1 -1.77 -21.67 -18.95
C MET A 1 -1.53 -20.87 -17.68
N LYS A 2 -0.56 -19.95 -17.64
CA LYS A 2 -0.46 -19.01 -16.53
C LYS A 2 -1.46 -17.90 -16.81
N ASP A 3 -2.37 -17.65 -15.90
CA ASP A 3 -3.26 -16.50 -15.99
C ASP A 3 -2.42 -15.22 -16.12
N SER A 4 -2.85 -14.31 -17.00
CA SER A 4 -2.14 -13.04 -17.20
C SER A 4 -2.30 -12.15 -15.98
N ILE A 5 -1.19 -11.62 -15.48
CA ILE A 5 -1.19 -10.63 -14.40
C ILE A 5 -1.28 -9.24 -15.02
N VAL A 6 -2.26 -8.45 -14.58
CA VAL A 6 -2.53 -7.10 -15.10
C VAL A 6 -2.61 -6.09 -13.96
N ILE A 7 -2.26 -4.84 -14.25
CA ILE A 7 -2.42 -3.72 -13.31
C ILE A 7 -3.80 -3.11 -13.54
N VAL A 8 -4.70 -3.24 -12.56
CA VAL A 8 -6.08 -2.74 -12.66
C VAL A 8 -6.17 -1.25 -12.33
N SER A 9 -5.36 -0.76 -11.40
CA SER A 9 -5.28 0.66 -11.05
C SER A 9 -3.93 0.99 -10.41
N ALA A 10 -3.61 2.29 -10.36
CA ALA A 10 -2.45 2.81 -9.65
C ALA A 10 -2.76 4.19 -9.07
N ALA A 11 -2.22 4.47 -7.88
CA ALA A 11 -2.30 5.76 -7.22
C ALA A 11 -1.05 5.99 -6.36
N ARG A 12 -0.75 7.27 -6.08
CA ARG A 12 0.33 7.68 -5.18
C ARG A 12 -0.03 8.98 -4.47
N THR A 13 0.60 9.23 -3.33
CA THR A 13 0.60 10.56 -2.72
C THR A 13 1.50 11.51 -3.54
N PRO A 14 1.39 12.84 -3.32
CA PRO A 14 2.49 13.75 -3.63
C PRO A 14 3.78 13.34 -2.90
N LEU A 15 4.92 13.81 -3.38
CA LEU A 15 6.20 13.66 -2.69
C LEU A 15 6.45 14.93 -1.87
N GLY A 16 6.58 14.78 -0.55
CA GLY A 16 6.95 15.87 0.35
C GLY A 16 8.46 16.03 0.47
N SER A 17 8.92 17.27 0.65
CA SER A 17 10.31 17.58 0.99
C SER A 17 10.64 17.14 2.43
N PHE A 18 11.93 16.95 2.71
CA PHE A 18 12.40 16.63 4.06
C PHE A 18 11.97 17.71 5.06
N GLN A 19 11.33 17.30 6.16
CA GLN A 19 10.72 18.19 7.16
C GLN A 19 9.65 19.17 6.58
N GLY A 20 9.00 18.81 5.46
CA GLY A 20 7.90 19.57 4.86
C GLY A 20 6.50 19.08 5.24
N ASP A 21 5.55 19.19 4.31
CA ASP A 21 4.11 19.01 4.53
C ASP A 21 3.70 17.67 5.16
N PHE A 22 4.49 16.61 4.98
CA PHE A 22 4.21 15.27 5.51
C PHE A 22 5.08 14.88 6.71
N ALA A 23 5.84 15.82 7.28
CA ALA A 23 6.79 15.52 8.35
C ALA A 23 6.15 14.94 9.62
N SER A 24 4.88 15.26 9.89
CA SER A 24 4.13 14.76 11.04
C SER A 24 3.44 13.41 10.79
N LEU A 25 3.48 12.89 9.56
CA LEU A 25 2.80 11.66 9.17
C LEU A 25 3.75 10.46 9.19
N ALA A 26 3.26 9.31 9.61
CA ALA A 26 4.00 8.07 9.49
C ALA A 26 3.92 7.53 8.05
N ALA A 27 4.83 6.62 7.69
CA ALA A 27 4.87 6.07 6.33
C ALA A 27 3.58 5.31 5.99
N HIS A 28 2.98 4.66 6.98
CA HIS A 28 1.74 3.92 6.83
C HIS A 28 0.49 4.82 6.76
N ASP A 29 0.56 6.09 7.18
CA ASP A 29 -0.51 7.08 6.90
C ASP A 29 -0.59 7.37 5.41
N LEU A 30 0.56 7.73 4.82
CA LEU A 30 0.69 8.00 3.38
C LEU A 30 0.37 6.76 2.55
N GLY A 31 0.85 5.60 2.99
CA GLY A 31 0.53 4.31 2.38
C GLY A 31 -0.98 4.02 2.38
N GLY A 32 -1.66 4.28 3.50
CA GLY A 32 -3.11 4.11 3.60
C GLY A 32 -3.88 4.99 2.61
N VAL A 33 -3.49 6.25 2.45
CA VAL A 33 -4.10 7.15 1.45
C VAL A 33 -3.93 6.61 0.03
N ALA A 34 -2.71 6.17 -0.32
CA ALA A 34 -2.44 5.61 -1.64
C ALA A 34 -3.24 4.32 -1.91
N ILE A 35 -3.33 3.42 -0.93
CA ILE A 35 -4.12 2.18 -1.03
C ILE A 35 -5.60 2.50 -1.23
N LYS A 36 -6.16 3.41 -0.41
CA LYS A 36 -7.57 3.81 -0.50
C LYS A 36 -7.93 4.31 -1.90
N GLU A 37 -7.09 5.18 -2.44
CA GLU A 37 -7.32 5.76 -3.77
C GLU A 37 -7.15 4.72 -4.90
N ALA A 38 -6.14 3.84 -4.81
CA ALA A 38 -5.97 2.76 -5.79
C ALA A 38 -7.18 1.82 -5.80
N LEU A 39 -7.70 1.45 -4.63
CA LEU A 39 -8.92 0.65 -4.51
C LEU A 39 -10.12 1.39 -5.08
N ALA A 40 -10.32 2.67 -4.74
CA ALA A 40 -11.43 3.47 -5.26
C ALA A 40 -11.44 3.51 -6.80
N ARG A 41 -10.28 3.72 -7.43
CA ARG A 41 -10.13 3.67 -8.89
C ARG A 41 -10.41 2.29 -9.48
N ALA A 42 -9.93 1.22 -8.84
CA ALA A 42 -10.15 -0.15 -9.31
C ALA A 42 -11.63 -0.55 -9.24
N MET A 43 -12.35 -0.09 -8.21
CA MET A 43 -13.77 -0.38 -8.01
C MET A 43 -14.69 0.48 -8.89
N GLN A 44 -14.19 1.58 -9.46
CA GLN A 44 -15.01 2.47 -10.28
C GLN A 44 -15.46 1.76 -11.58
N GLY A 45 -16.76 1.47 -11.69
CA GLY A 45 -17.33 0.81 -12.86
C GLY A 45 -17.01 -0.69 -12.96
N SER A 46 -16.52 -1.31 -11.88
CA SER A 46 -16.24 -2.75 -11.82
C SER A 46 -17.05 -3.43 -10.71
N SER A 47 -17.06 -4.76 -10.69
CA SER A 47 -17.63 -5.56 -9.60
C SER A 47 -16.63 -5.82 -8.47
N LEU A 48 -15.45 -5.21 -8.52
CA LEU A 48 -14.40 -5.41 -7.52
C LEU A 48 -14.81 -4.80 -6.18
N THR A 49 -14.38 -5.44 -5.10
CA THR A 49 -14.54 -4.92 -3.74
C THR A 49 -13.23 -5.05 -2.98
N ALA A 50 -13.03 -4.22 -1.95
CA ALA A 50 -11.85 -4.33 -1.07
C ALA A 50 -11.75 -5.73 -0.40
N ALA A 51 -12.86 -6.44 -0.26
CA ALA A 51 -12.89 -7.79 0.30
C ALA A 51 -12.23 -8.85 -0.60
N MET A 52 -12.05 -8.56 -1.89
CA MET A 52 -11.38 -9.45 -2.84
C MET A 52 -9.85 -9.33 -2.80
N VAL A 53 -9.29 -8.46 -1.96
CA VAL A 53 -7.84 -8.34 -1.82
C VAL A 53 -7.34 -9.38 -0.82
N ASP A 54 -6.65 -10.39 -1.34
CA ASP A 54 -6.10 -11.48 -0.54
C ASP A 54 -4.87 -11.04 0.27
N GLU A 55 -3.96 -10.28 -0.34
CA GLU A 55 -2.68 -9.91 0.27
C GLU A 55 -2.23 -8.50 -0.11
N LEU A 56 -1.64 -7.80 0.87
CA LEU A 56 -0.97 -6.52 0.70
C LEU A 56 0.54 -6.70 0.89
N ILE A 57 1.31 -6.44 -0.16
CA ILE A 57 2.77 -6.35 -0.10
C ILE A 57 3.19 -4.88 -0.10
N PHE A 58 3.84 -4.41 0.95
CA PHE A 58 4.18 -3.00 1.13
C PHE A 58 5.69 -2.82 1.34
N GLY A 59 6.33 -2.06 0.44
CA GLY A 59 7.75 -1.73 0.55
C GLY A 59 8.00 -0.61 1.56
N ASN A 60 8.83 -0.86 2.57
CA ASN A 60 9.27 0.17 3.53
C ASN A 60 10.71 -0.08 3.99
N CYS A 61 11.62 0.87 3.70
CA CYS A 61 13.04 0.71 4.00
C CYS A 61 13.36 0.87 5.50
N LEU A 62 12.80 1.92 6.12
CA LEU A 62 13.15 2.36 7.47
C LEU A 62 11.97 2.10 8.41
N MET A 63 11.90 0.88 8.95
CA MET A 63 10.76 0.41 9.73
C MET A 63 10.84 0.74 11.22
N ALA A 64 12.04 1.07 11.73
CA ALA A 64 12.24 1.39 13.13
C ALA A 64 11.36 2.58 13.55
N GLY A 65 10.68 2.47 14.69
CA GLY A 65 9.80 3.52 15.21
C GLY A 65 8.43 3.66 14.53
N GLN A 66 8.10 2.85 13.52
CA GLN A 66 6.81 2.91 12.80
C GLN A 66 5.71 2.04 13.45
N GLY A 67 6.00 1.42 14.59
CA GLY A 67 5.11 0.43 15.23
C GLY A 67 5.10 -0.93 14.54
N GLN A 68 4.21 -1.82 14.99
CA GLN A 68 4.14 -3.21 14.49
C GLN A 68 3.52 -3.26 13.08
N ALA A 69 4.14 -4.02 12.18
CA ALA A 69 3.63 -4.33 10.84
C ALA A 69 3.11 -3.09 10.04
N PRO A 70 3.99 -2.19 9.58
CA PRO A 70 3.61 -0.99 8.82
C PRO A 70 2.68 -1.27 7.62
N ALA A 71 2.87 -2.37 6.89
CA ALA A 71 1.96 -2.79 5.82
C ALA A 71 0.52 -2.98 6.34
N ARG A 72 0.36 -3.63 7.49
CA ARG A 72 -0.95 -3.89 8.08
C ARG A 72 -1.63 -2.61 8.54
N GLN A 73 -0.87 -1.69 9.14
CA GLN A 73 -1.36 -0.37 9.52
C GLN A 73 -1.83 0.41 8.28
N ALA A 74 -1.04 0.40 7.20
CA ALA A 74 -1.41 1.04 5.94
C ALA A 74 -2.66 0.41 5.32
N GLY A 75 -2.76 -0.93 5.32
CA GLY A 75 -3.93 -1.64 4.81
C GLY A 75 -5.22 -1.26 5.54
N PHE A 76 -5.19 -1.18 6.88
CA PHE A 76 -6.35 -0.73 7.64
C PHE A 76 -6.72 0.73 7.35
N LYS A 77 -5.74 1.64 7.27
CA LYS A 77 -5.98 3.03 6.89
C LYS A 77 -6.49 3.16 5.45
N GLY A 78 -6.13 2.21 4.59
CA GLY A 78 -6.57 2.08 3.20
C GLY A 78 -7.95 1.45 3.01
N GLY A 79 -8.57 0.92 4.07
CA GLY A 79 -9.89 0.29 4.03
C GLY A 79 -9.89 -1.20 3.68
N LEU A 80 -8.74 -1.88 3.76
CA LEU A 80 -8.68 -3.34 3.60
C LEU A 80 -9.28 -4.05 4.83
N PRO A 81 -9.98 -5.19 4.63
CA PRO A 81 -10.55 -5.95 5.72
C PRO A 81 -9.47 -6.65 6.56
N LYS A 82 -9.87 -7.10 7.76
CA LYS A 82 -9.00 -7.89 8.65
C LYS A 82 -8.60 -9.24 8.05
N SER A 83 -9.31 -9.76 7.07
CA SER A 83 -8.96 -11.01 6.40
C SER A 83 -7.73 -10.88 5.49
N THR A 84 -7.45 -9.70 4.94
CA THR A 84 -6.33 -9.50 3.99
C THR A 84 -4.99 -9.75 4.67
N GLY A 85 -4.14 -10.61 4.11
CA GLY A 85 -2.75 -10.79 4.55
C GLY A 85 -1.94 -9.50 4.33
N ALA A 86 -0.89 -9.28 5.14
CA ALA A 86 -0.04 -8.09 4.95
C ALA A 86 1.42 -8.38 5.26
N VAL A 87 2.30 -8.06 4.30
CA VAL A 87 3.75 -8.23 4.43
C VAL A 87 4.42 -6.87 4.23
N THR A 88 5.25 -6.49 5.20
CA THR A 88 6.19 -5.37 5.00
C THR A 88 7.53 -5.93 4.57
N LEU A 89 8.09 -5.43 3.47
CA LEU A 89 9.41 -5.87 3.00
C LEU A 89 10.35 -4.70 2.75
N SER A 90 11.65 -5.00 2.82
CA SER A 90 12.71 -4.06 2.50
C SER A 90 13.70 -4.71 1.52
N LYS A 91 13.94 -4.00 0.41
CA LYS A 91 15.04 -4.19 -0.54
C LYS A 91 15.68 -2.84 -0.84
N MET A 92 15.87 -2.02 0.20
CA MET A 92 16.30 -0.62 0.09
C MET A 92 15.46 0.13 -0.97
N CYS A 93 16.08 0.93 -1.83
CA CYS A 93 15.39 1.68 -2.90
C CYS A 93 14.53 0.78 -3.82
N GLY A 94 14.85 -0.52 -3.91
CA GLY A 94 14.10 -1.50 -4.70
C GLY A 94 12.88 -2.12 -3.99
N SER A 95 12.51 -1.67 -2.78
CA SER A 95 11.43 -2.27 -1.99
C SER A 95 10.08 -2.22 -2.71
N ALA A 96 9.73 -1.07 -3.29
CA ALA A 96 8.46 -0.91 -3.99
C ALA A 96 8.38 -1.80 -5.24
N MET A 97 9.45 -1.86 -6.05
CA MET A 97 9.49 -2.74 -7.21
C MET A 97 9.42 -4.20 -6.81
N ARG A 98 10.10 -4.60 -5.73
CA ARG A 98 10.02 -5.98 -5.21
C ARG A 98 8.62 -6.34 -4.72
N ALA A 99 7.84 -5.38 -4.23
CA ALA A 99 6.46 -5.62 -3.81
C ALA A 99 5.51 -5.93 -4.97
N THR A 100 5.84 -5.50 -6.19
CA THR A 100 5.05 -5.75 -7.42
C THR A 100 5.50 -7.02 -8.16
N MET A 101 6.62 -7.63 -7.77
CA MET A 101 7.26 -8.76 -8.46
C MET A 101 6.84 -10.13 -7.90
#